data_AF-A0A0N0AJW8-F1
#
_entry.id   AF-A0A0N0AJW8-F1
#
_cell.length_a   1.000
_cell.length_b   1.000
_cell.length_c   1.000
_cell.angle_alpha   90.00
_cell.angle_beta   90.00
_cell.angle_gamma   90.00
#
_symmetry.space_group_name_H-M   'P 1'
#
loop_
_entity.id
_entity.type
_entity.pdbx_description
1 polymer ?
#
loop_
_entity_poly.entity_id
_entity_poly.type
_entity_poly.pdbx_seq_one_letter_code
_entity_poly.pdbx_strand_id
1 'polypeptide(L)' 'MLRDEGEAYAAHLRAADVPVVSLRYHGTIHGFPLFDLLRGTDASRAARIQVTDTLHTALHAV' A
#
# COMPACT_ATOMS: atom_id res chain seq x y z
N MET A 1 -12.78 -4.02 8.76
CA MET A 1 -13.78 -3.00 8.38
C MET A 1 -13.13 -1.82 7.64
N LEU A 2 -12.12 -2.05 6.80
CA LEU A 2 -11.45 -0.97 6.00
C LEU A 2 -10.98 -1.45 4.62
N ARG A 3 -11.24 -2.73 4.28
CA ARG A 3 -10.66 -3.35 3.08
C ARG A 3 -11.42 -2.91 1.85
N ASP A 4 -12.72 -3.15 1.86
CA ASP A 4 -13.58 -2.91 0.71
C ASP A 4 -13.75 -1.39 0.50
N GLU A 5 -13.74 -0.59 1.57
CA GLU A 5 -13.75 0.87 1.52
C GLU A 5 -12.47 1.43 0.86
N GLY A 6 -11.30 0.90 1.19
CA GLY A 6 -10.04 1.31 0.57
C GLY A 6 -9.99 1.00 -0.94
N GLU A 7 -10.55 -0.14 -1.35
CA GLU A 7 -10.62 -0.54 -2.75
C GLU A 7 -11.64 0.28 -3.54
N ALA A 8 -12.79 0.58 -2.92
CA ALA A 8 -13.79 1.48 -3.49
C ALA A 8 -13.20 2.90 -3.69
N TYR A 9 -12.43 3.39 -2.73
CA TYR A 9 -11.79 4.70 -2.85
C TYR A 9 -10.75 4.75 -3.97
N ALA A 10 -9.93 3.70 -4.12
CA ALA A 10 -9.00 3.60 -5.25
C ALA A 10 -9.73 3.55 -6.61
N ALA A 11 -10.88 2.86 -6.68
CA ALA A 11 -11.71 2.86 -7.87
C ALA A 11 -12.30 4.25 -8.18
N HIS A 12 -12.74 4.98 -7.16
CA HIS A 12 -13.22 6.34 -7.30
C HIS A 12 -12.14 7.28 -7.83
N LEU A 13 -10.91 7.21 -7.30
CA LEU A 13 -9.78 8.01 -7.78
C LEU A 13 -9.42 7.70 -9.23
N ARG A 14 -9.43 6.42 -9.62
CA ARG A 14 -9.21 6.02 -11.02
C ARG A 14 -10.29 6.55 -11.97
N ALA A 15 -11.55 6.57 -11.54
CA ALA A 15 -12.64 7.14 -12.32
C ALA A 15 -12.55 8.67 -12.49
N ALA A 16 -11.77 9.33 -11.64
CA ALA A 16 -11.46 10.76 -11.72
C ALA A 16 -10.10 11.06 -12.38
N ASP A 17 -9.56 10.10 -13.14
CA ASP A 17 -8.26 10.20 -13.84
C ASP A 17 -7.04 10.46 -12.94
N VAL A 18 -7.17 10.18 -11.63
CA VAL A 18 -6.02 10.25 -10.71
C VAL A 18 -5.15 9.01 -10.91
N PRO A 19 -3.83 9.14 -11.16
CA PRO A 19 -2.93 8.00 -11.22
C PRO A 19 -2.84 7.31 -9.85
N VAL A 20 -3.43 6.12 -9.73
CA VAL A 20 -3.50 5.38 -8.46
C VAL A 20 -3.03 3.95 -8.64
N VAL A 21 -2.09 3.55 -7.78
CA VAL A 21 -1.74 2.15 -7.53
C VAL A 21 -2.52 1.65 -6.32
N SER A 22 -3.24 0.53 -6.46
CA SER A 22 -3.99 -0.10 -5.38
C SER A 22 -3.70 -1.59 -5.36
N LEU A 23 -3.28 -2.09 -4.20
CA LEU A 23 -2.77 -3.45 -4.02
C LEU A 23 -3.29 -4.03 -2.71
N ARG A 24 -3.56 -5.35 -2.73
CA ARG A 24 -4.01 -6.10 -1.55
C ARG A 24 -2.92 -7.09 -1.13
N TYR A 25 -2.40 -6.91 0.08
CA TYR A 25 -1.59 -7.93 0.75
C TYR A 25 -2.50 -8.91 1.47
N HIS A 26 -2.46 -10.18 1.07
CA HIS A 26 -3.24 -11.24 1.70
C HIS A 26 -2.54 -11.81 2.94
N GLY A 27 -3.30 -12.51 3.80
CA GLY A 27 -2.75 -13.18 4.99
C GLY A 27 -2.27 -12.26 6.09
N THR A 28 -2.77 -11.02 6.12
CA THR A 28 -2.33 -9.99 7.05
C THR A 28 -3.50 -9.21 7.65
N ILE A 29 -3.22 -8.38 8.66
CA ILE A 29 -4.21 -7.55 9.36
C ILE A 29 -3.97 -6.07 9.14
N HIS A 30 -4.95 -5.24 9.51
CA HIS A 30 -4.77 -3.79 9.52
C HIS A 30 -3.53 -3.38 10.36
N GLY A 31 -2.73 -2.44 9.86
CA GLY A 31 -1.52 -1.96 10.55
C GLY A 31 -0.27 -2.85 10.40
N PHE A 32 -0.32 -3.95 9.64
CA PHE A 32 0.80 -4.89 9.52
C PHE A 32 2.18 -4.32 9.11
N PRO A 33 2.29 -3.23 8.32
CA PRO A 33 3.60 -2.64 8.01
C PRO A 33 4.19 -1.85 9.19
N LEU A 34 3.37 -1.50 10.18
CA LEU A 34 3.70 -0.58 11.28
C LEU A 34 4.07 -1.32 12.56
N PHE A 35 3.49 -2.50 12.82
CA PHE A 35 3.73 -3.24 14.05
C PHE A 35 5.10 -3.95 14.06
N ASP A 36 5.88 -3.72 15.12
CA ASP A 36 7.19 -4.35 15.31
C ASP A 36 7.13 -5.88 15.30
N LEU A 37 6.09 -6.45 15.91
CA LEU A 37 5.88 -7.89 15.95
C LEU A 37 5.73 -8.52 14.54
N LEU A 38 5.27 -7.74 13.56
CA LEU A 38 5.03 -8.20 12.19
C LEU A 38 6.13 -7.76 11.22
N ARG A 39 7.12 -6.99 11.67
CA ARG A 39 8.19 -6.42 10.84
C ARG A 39 8.97 -7.48 10.04
N GLY A 40 9.13 -8.67 10.61
CA GLY A 40 9.86 -9.79 10.00
C GLY A 40 9.04 -10.61 8.99
N THR A 41 7.74 -10.35 8.85
CA THR A 41 6.90 -11.08 7.90
C THR A 41 7.17 -10.64 6.46
N ASP A 42 7.05 -11.57 5.51
CA ASP A 42 7.26 -11.28 4.09
C ASP A 42 6.30 -10.20 3.57
N ALA A 43 5.04 -10.22 4.00
CA ALA A 43 4.06 -9.19 3.66
C ALA A 43 4.50 -7.80 4.13
N SER A 44 4.91 -7.67 5.41
CA SER A 44 5.36 -6.39 5.98
C SER A 44 6.61 -5.85 5.27
N ARG A 45 7.58 -6.74 4.99
CA ARG A 45 8.79 -6.38 4.24
C ARG A 45 8.45 -5.90 2.82
N ALA A 46 7.63 -6.65 2.09
CA ALA A 46 7.26 -6.32 0.72
C ALA A 46 6.49 -4.99 0.64
N ALA A 47 5.52 -4.78 1.53
CA ALA A 47 4.76 -3.53 1.59
C ALA A 47 5.65 -2.31 1.87
N ARG A 48 6.61 -2.44 2.80
CA ARG A 48 7.55 -1.36 3.12
C ARG A 48 8.46 -1.02 1.95
N ILE A 49 9.02 -2.03 1.27
CA ILE A 49 9.86 -1.82 0.08
C ILE A 49 9.07 -1.07 -0.97
N GLN A 50 7.86 -1.52 -1.28
CA GLN A 50 7.02 -0.90 -2.31
C GLN A 50 6.68 0.56 -1.99
N VAL A 51 6.30 0.86 -0.75
CA VAL A 51 5.99 2.24 -0.33
C VAL A 51 7.23 3.13 -0.42
N THR A 52 8.37 2.68 0.11
CA THR A 52 9.60 3.48 0.07
C THR A 52 10.07 3.71 -1.37
N ASP A 53 10.01 2.69 -2.23
CA ASP A 53 10.41 2.80 -3.64
C ASP A 53 9.48 3.73 -4.43
N THR A 54 8.17 3.63 -4.22
CA THR A 54 7.17 4.51 -4.84
C THR A 54 7.45 5.97 -4.48
N LEU A 55 7.69 6.24 -3.19
CA LEU A 55 8.01 7.60 -2.72
C LEU A 55 9.35 8.08 -3.26
N HIS A 56 10.39 7.23 -3.24
CA HIS A 56 11.70 7.59 -3.75
C HIS A 56 11.62 7.96 -5.24
N THR A 57 10.93 7.16 -6.04
CA THR A 57 10.73 7.45 -7.47
C THR A 57 9.97 8.76 -7.67
N ALA A 58 8.86 8.97 -6.97
CA ALA A 58 8.05 10.18 -7.12
C ALA A 58 8.78 11.47 -6.70
N LEU A 59 9.74 11.37 -5.77
CA LEU A 59 10.44 12.52 -5.21
C LEU A 59 11.83 12.76 -5.82
N HIS A 60 12.42 11.76 -6.47
CA HIS A 60 13.82 11.79 -6.91
C HIS A 60 14.09 11.27 -8.32
N ALA A 61 13.16 10.57 -8.98
CA ALA A 61 13.34 10.21 -10.37
C ALA A 61 13.07 11.44 -11.26
N VAL A 62 14.10 11.88 -11.99
CA VAL A 62 14.04 12.90 -13.05
C VAL A 62 13.88 12.21 -14.39
#